data_AF-A0A1F6M876-F1
#
_entry.id   AF-A0A1F6M876-F1
#
_cell.length_a   1.000
_cell.length_b   1.000
_cell.length_c   1.000
_cell.angle_alpha   90.00
_cell.angle_beta   90.00
_cell.angle_gamma   90.00
#
_symmetry.space_group_name_H-M   'P 1'
#
loop_
_entity.id
_entity.type
_entity.pdbx_description
1 polymer ?
#
loop_
_entity_poly.entity_id
_entity_poly.type
_entity_poly.pdbx_seq_one_letter_code
_entity_poly.pdbx_strand_id
1 'polypeptide(L)'
;MFSFPFAALLVAYAIFLVIFLIFSAANVYHIYHTGTFTIVAAAVTIIVSVWSLLVLVATIPVIMGIDWGTAVVLFGPGGTISFESYAP
;
A
#
# COMPACT_ATOMS: atom_id res chain seq x y z
N MET A 1 -0.62 12.18 21.88
CA MET A 1 -0.79 12.66 20.50
C MET A 1 0.50 12.34 19.78
N PHE A 2 0.49 11.39 18.85
CA PHE A 2 1.66 11.03 18.06
C PHE A 2 1.39 11.45 16.62
N SER A 3 2.19 12.36 16.07
CA SER A 3 2.01 12.85 14.71
C SER A 3 3.23 12.55 13.85
N PHE A 4 2.98 12.31 12.57
CA PHE A 4 4.01 12.14 11.55
C PHE A 4 3.49 12.63 10.20
N PRO A 5 4.37 13.02 9.26
CA PRO A 5 3.93 13.50 7.96
C PRO A 5 3.26 12.37 7.16
N PHE A 6 2.19 12.68 6.44
CA PHE A 6 1.50 11.73 5.55
C PHE A 6 2.45 11.08 4.54
N ALA A 7 3.47 11.82 4.09
CA ALA A 7 4.58 11.30 3.29
C ALA A 7 5.23 10.03 3.87
N ALA A 8 5.37 9.91 5.19
CA ALA A 8 5.98 8.73 5.82
C ALA A 8 5.13 7.47 5.60
N LEU A 9 3.79 7.57 5.63
CA LEU A 9 2.88 6.47 5.30
C LEU A 9 2.97 6.11 3.81
N LEU A 10 3.01 7.11 2.93
CA LEU A 10 3.13 6.89 1.49
C LEU A 10 4.44 6.16 1.14
N VAL A 11 5.55 6.52 1.78
CA VAL A 11 6.84 5.84 1.60
C VAL A 11 6.79 4.40 2.08
N ALA A 12 6.24 4.16 3.29
CA ALA A 12 6.08 2.80 3.80
C ALA A 12 5.21 1.94 2.87
N TYR A 13 4.12 2.52 2.36
CA TYR A 13 3.25 1.88 1.37
C TYR A 13 3.97 1.57 0.06
N ALA A 14 4.79 2.50 -0.46
CA ALA A 14 5.58 2.29 -1.67
C ALA A 14 6.61 1.15 -1.49
N ILE A 15 7.30 1.10 -0.35
CA ILE A 15 8.23 0.01 -0.01
C ILE A 15 7.50 -1.33 0.02
N PHE A 16 6.35 -1.38 0.68
CA PHE A 16 5.51 -2.58 0.71
C PHE A 16 5.11 -3.05 -0.69
N LEU A 17 4.70 -2.13 -1.56
CA LEU A 17 4.35 -2.45 -2.96
C LEU A 17 5.52 -3.01 -3.76
N VAL A 18 6.72 -2.44 -3.61
CA VAL A 18 7.92 -2.94 -4.30
C VAL A 18 8.25 -4.35 -3.85
N ILE A 19 8.27 -4.59 -2.53
CA ILE A 19 8.50 -5.92 -1.97
C ILE A 19 7.44 -6.90 -2.49
N PHE A 20 6.17 -6.53 -2.40
CA PHE A 20 5.07 -7.33 -2.90
C PHE A 20 5.22 -7.69 -4.38
N LEU A 21 5.63 -6.74 -5.22
CA LEU A 21 5.82 -6.96 -6.65
C LEU A 21 6.98 -7.92 -6.93
N ILE A 22 8.09 -7.84 -6.18
CA ILE A 22 9.22 -8.77 -6.28
C ILE A 22 8.76 -10.20 -5.91
N PHE A 23 8.07 -10.35 -4.78
CA PHE A 23 7.58 -11.67 -4.35
C PHE A 23 6.53 -12.24 -5.29
N SER A 24 5.63 -11.41 -5.82
CA SER A 24 4.64 -11.82 -6.82
C SER A 24 5.33 -12.30 -8.10
N ALA A 25 6.31 -11.56 -8.61
CA ALA A 25 7.08 -11.95 -9.79
C ALA A 25 7.88 -13.25 -9.56
N ALA A 26 8.54 -13.39 -8.41
CA ALA A 26 9.25 -14.61 -8.04
C ALA A 26 8.29 -15.81 -7.96
N ASN A 27 7.08 -15.60 -7.43
CA ASN A 27 6.08 -16.66 -7.33
C ASN A 27 5.54 -17.07 -8.71
N VAL A 28 5.27 -16.10 -9.60
CA VAL A 28 4.88 -16.37 -10.99
C VAL A 28 6.00 -17.13 -11.73
N TYR A 29 7.25 -16.72 -11.57
CA TYR A 29 8.41 -17.41 -12.14
C TYR A 29 8.52 -18.84 -11.63
N HIS A 30 8.38 -19.05 -10.31
CA HIS A 30 8.41 -20.37 -9.71
C HIS A 30 7.29 -21.28 -10.24
N ILE A 31 6.05 -20.77 -10.32
CA ILE A 31 4.90 -21.51 -10.89
C ILE A 31 5.18 -21.93 -12.33
N TYR A 32 5.72 -21.02 -13.15
CA TYR A 32 6.02 -21.30 -14.55
C TYR A 32 7.13 -22.35 -14.70
N HIS A 33 8.22 -22.24 -13.92
CA HIS A 33 9.41 -23.06 -14.12
C HIS A 33 9.33 -24.45 -13.48
N THR A 34 8.63 -24.58 -12.36
CA THR A 34 8.51 -25.87 -11.66
C THR A 34 7.41 -26.78 -12.23
N GLY A 35 6.63 -26.31 -13.20
CA GLY A 35 5.46 -27.03 -13.73
C GLY A 35 4.40 -27.33 -12.66
N THR A 36 4.58 -26.80 -11.45
CA THR A 36 3.73 -27.02 -10.29
C THR A 36 2.60 -26.01 -10.36
N PHE A 37 1.76 -26.14 -11.38
CA PHE A 37 0.49 -25.44 -11.47
C PHE A 37 -0.48 -26.03 -10.43
N THR A 38 -0.18 -25.87 -9.14
CA THR A 38 -1.25 -25.90 -8.15
C THR A 38 -2.12 -24.70 -8.49
N ILE A 39 -3.23 -24.94 -9.19
CA ILE A 39 -4.21 -23.94 -9.65
C ILE A 39 -4.52 -22.92 -8.55
N VAL A 40 -4.56 -23.38 -7.30
CA VAL A 40 -4.76 -22.56 -6.10
C VAL A 40 -3.67 -21.49 -5.93
N ALA A 41 -2.38 -21.85 -5.99
CA ALA A 41 -1.29 -20.89 -5.81
C ALA A 41 -1.25 -19.83 -6.93
N ALA A 42 -1.51 -20.25 -8.17
CA ALA A 42 -1.62 -19.34 -9.31
C ALA A 42 -2.83 -18.39 -9.16
N ALA A 43 -4.00 -18.93 -8.81
CA ALA A 43 -5.22 -18.15 -8.59
C ALA A 43 -5.05 -17.12 -7.48
N VAL A 44 -4.49 -17.52 -6.32
CA VAL A 44 -4.23 -16.61 -5.20
C VAL A 44 -3.26 -15.50 -5.62
N THR A 45 -2.18 -15.83 -6.32
CA THR A 45 -1.18 -14.84 -6.79
C THR A 45 -1.80 -13.82 -7.73
N ILE A 46 -2.61 -14.28 -8.68
CA ILE A 46 -3.31 -13.40 -9.64
C ILE A 46 -4.30 -12.50 -8.89
N ILE A 47 -5.12 -13.06 -8.02
CA ILE A 47 -6.11 -12.30 -7.23
C ILE A 47 -5.41 -11.21 -6.43
N VAL A 48 -4.40 -11.57 -5.61
CA VAL A 48 -3.71 -10.59 -4.75
C VAL A 48 -3.00 -9.52 -5.59
N SER A 49 -2.43 -9.89 -6.75
CA SER A 49 -1.78 -8.92 -7.65
C SER A 49 -2.78 -7.93 -8.26
N VAL A 50 -3.92 -8.42 -8.73
CA VAL A 50 -5.00 -7.58 -9.29
C VAL A 50 -5.57 -6.64 -8.23
N TRP A 51 -5.85 -7.16 -7.03
CA TRP A 51 -6.33 -6.35 -5.91
C TRP A 51 -5.32 -5.27 -5.50
N SER A 52 -4.03 -5.60 -5.46
CA SER A 52 -2.98 -4.62 -5.15
C SER A 52 -2.89 -3.51 -6.20
N LEU A 53 -3.01 -3.85 -7.48
CA LEU A 53 -3.11 -2.87 -8.57
C LEU A 53 -4.35 -1.99 -8.46
N LEU A 54 -5.51 -2.57 -8.15
CA LEU A 54 -6.75 -1.82 -7.96
C LEU A 54 -6.64 -0.83 -6.80
N VAL A 55 -6.07 -1.25 -5.68
CA VAL A 55 -5.82 -0.37 -4.52
C VAL A 55 -4.88 0.77 -4.92
N LEU A 56 -3.79 0.49 -5.64
CA LEU A 56 -2.88 1.53 -6.11
C LEU A 56 -3.60 2.55 -7.01
N VAL A 57 -4.35 2.08 -8.01
CA VAL A 57 -5.09 2.95 -8.94
C VAL A 57 -6.17 3.76 -8.21
N ALA A 58 -6.91 3.14 -7.28
CA ALA A 58 -7.93 3.83 -6.49
C ALA A 58 -7.34 4.84 -5.50
N THR A 59 -6.11 4.61 -5.03
CA THR A 59 -5.41 5.53 -4.11
C THR A 59 -5.04 6.83 -4.82
N ILE A 60 -4.66 6.80 -6.09
CA ILE A 60 -4.23 7.98 -6.86
C ILE A 60 -5.24 9.14 -6.77
N PRO A 61 -6.52 9.00 -7.18
CA PRO A 61 -7.46 10.12 -7.11
C PRO A 61 -7.79 10.56 -5.68
N VAL A 62 -7.63 9.68 -4.68
CA VAL A 62 -7.86 10.02 -3.27
C VAL A 62 -6.77 10.93 -2.72
N ILE A 63 -5.52 10.71 -3.13
CA ILE A 63 -4.37 11.50 -2.66
C ILE A 63 -4.03 12.68 -3.58
N MET A 64 -4.61 12.74 -4.78
CA MET A 64 -4.44 13.87 -5.70
C MET A 64 -5.02 15.15 -5.08
N GLY A 65 -4.13 16.10 -4.76
CA GLY A 65 -4.49 17.36 -4.13
C GLY A 65 -4.30 17.41 -2.61
N ILE A 66 -3.89 16.29 -1.98
CA ILE A 66 -3.46 16.29 -0.58
C ILE A 66 -2.00 16.76 -0.51
N ASP A 67 -1.70 17.70 0.39
CA ASP A 67 -0.32 18.05 0.72
C ASP A 67 0.33 16.89 1.49
N TRP A 68 1.42 16.34 0.95
CA TRP A 68 2.14 15.21 1.56
C TRP A 68 2.85 15.61 2.87
N GLY A 69 3.03 16.91 3.11
CA GLY A 69 3.49 17.49 4.37
C GLY A 69 2.43 17.52 5.47
N THR A 70 1.15 17.24 5.15
CA THR A 70 0.06 17.23 6.14
C THR A 70 0.35 16.25 7.27
N ALA A 71 0.16 16.69 8.51
CA ALA A 71 0.40 15.85 9.67
C ALA A 71 -0.76 14.87 9.86
N VAL A 72 -0.44 13.59 9.98
CA VAL A 72 -1.36 12.56 10.44
C VAL A 72 -1.19 12.44 11.94
N VAL A 73 -2.25 12.72 12.70
CA VAL A 73 -2.27 12.61 14.15
C VAL A 73 -2.94 11.29 14.54
N LEU A 74 -2.15 10.39 15.12
CA LEU A 74 -2.65 9.18 15.78
C LEU A 74 -2.94 9.47 17.25
N PHE A 75 -4.05 8.91 17.74
CA PHE A 75 -4.54 9.12 19.11
C PHE A 75 -4.81 10.60 19.40
N GLY A 76 -5.57 11.25 18.52
CA GLY A 76 -6.13 12.58 18.72
C GLY A 76 -7.19 12.60 19.84
N PRO A 77 -7.77 13.76 20.15
CA PRO A 77 -8.80 13.88 21.18
C PRO A 77 -9.95 12.89 20.92
N GLY A 78 -10.24 12.02 21.90
CA GLY A 78 -11.25 10.97 21.76
C GLY A 78 -10.80 9.69 21.05
N GLY A 79 -9.50 9.50 20.79
CA GLY A 79 -8.96 8.29 20.15
C GLY A 79 -9.10 8.26 18.62
N THR A 80 -9.37 9.41 18.02
CA THR A 80 -9.56 9.56 16.57
C THR A 80 -8.22 9.70 15.83
N ILE A 81 -8.24 9.40 14.53
CA ILE A 81 -7.16 9.73 13.59
C ILE A 81 -7.60 11.01 12.87
N SER A 82 -6.83 12.09 12.99
CA SER A 82 -7.12 13.38 12.36
C SER A 82 -5.97 13.83 11.45
N PHE A 83 -6.31 14.64 10.46
CA PHE A 83 -5.34 15.33 9.60
C PHE A 83 -5.30 16.79 10.03
N GLU A 84 -4.16 17.25 10.54
CA GLU A 84 -3.97 18.64 10.93
C GLU A 84 -3.02 19.32 9.94
N SER A 85 -3.46 20.40 9.32
CA SER A 85 -2.56 21.29 8.59
C SER A 85 -1.72 22.03 9.63
N TYR A 86 -0.39 21.97 9.51
CA TYR A 86 0.49 22.88 10.26
C TYR A 86 0.20 24.31 9.78
N ALA A 87 -0.70 25.01 10.47
CA ALA A 87 -0.73 26.46 10.39
C ALA A 87 0.55 26.99 11.05
N PRO A 88 1.27 27.93 10.42
CA PRO A 88 2.36 28.65 11.09
C PRO A 88 1.85 29.45 12.29
#